data_AF-A0A6G1AU35-F1
#
_entry.id   AF-A0A6G1AU35-F1
#
_cell.length_a   1.000
_cell.length_b   1.000
_cell.length_c   1.000
_cell.angle_alpha   90.00
_cell.angle_beta   90.00
_cell.angle_gamma   90.00
#
_symmetry.space_group_name_H-M   'P 1'
#
loop_
_entity.id
_entity.type
_entity.pdbx_description
1 polymer ?
#
loop_
_entity_poly.entity_id
_entity_poly.type
_entity_poly.pdbx_seq_one_letter_code
_entity_poly.pdbx_strand_id
1 'polypeptide(L)'
;NHSELRNAVNEVQNKLDAVTARMEEAEGRISEIENKIMEKDEAMKTRDKKILDYERRIRELSDSMKRNNSHIIEVPEETREKGAEVSLQEIIAENFPNLGKEANIQTQETQRIPFIFNKNRSSP
;
A
#
# COMPACT_ATOMS: atom_id res chain seq x y z
N ASN A 1 21.90 56.35 -44.49
CA ASN A 1 23.08 57.02 -43.91
C ASN A 1 23.99 55.98 -43.25
N HIS A 2 25.32 56.08 -43.35
CA HIS A 2 26.26 55.11 -42.73
C HIS A 2 26.14 55.05 -41.18
N SER A 3 25.76 56.17 -40.55
CA SER A 3 25.51 56.27 -39.11
C SER A 3 24.32 55.42 -38.62
N GLU A 4 23.23 55.38 -39.38
CA GLU A 4 22.02 54.61 -39.04
C GLU A 4 22.30 53.09 -39.06
N LEU A 5 23.03 52.63 -40.08
CA LEU A 5 23.42 51.22 -40.18
C LEU A 5 24.31 50.79 -39.01
N ARG A 6 25.27 51.64 -38.63
CA ARG A 6 26.15 51.40 -37.48
C ARG A 6 25.37 51.32 -36.16
N ASN A 7 24.37 52.18 -35.97
CA ASN A 7 23.52 52.14 -34.79
C ASN A 7 22.68 50.87 -34.73
N ALA A 8 22.09 50.44 -35.85
CA ALA A 8 21.32 49.20 -35.93
C ALA A 8 22.18 47.96 -35.62
N VAL A 9 23.41 47.90 -36.13
CA VAL A 9 24.35 46.81 -35.82
C VAL A 9 24.68 46.77 -34.33
N ASN A 10 24.95 47.92 -33.69
CA ASN A 10 25.22 47.97 -32.25
C ASN A 10 24.00 47.53 -31.41
N GLU A 11 22.80 47.90 -31.83
CA GLU A 11 21.57 47.48 -31.14
C GLU A 11 21.36 45.96 -31.22
N VAL A 12 21.60 45.37 -32.39
CA VAL A 12 21.55 43.91 -32.58
C VAL A 12 22.60 43.21 -31.72
N GLN A 13 23.83 43.74 -31.66
CA GLN A 13 24.89 43.17 -30.81
C GLN A 13 24.49 43.18 -29.33
N ASN A 14 24.01 44.31 -28.82
CA ASN A 14 23.56 44.42 -27.43
C ASN A 14 22.42 43.45 -27.10
N LYS A 15 21.48 43.27 -28.04
CA LYS A 15 20.38 42.30 -27.90
C LYS A 15 20.90 40.87 -27.89
N LEU A 16 21.88 40.55 -28.74
CA LEU A 16 22.51 39.23 -28.78
C LEU A 16 23.22 38.94 -27.45
N ASP A 17 24.01 39.89 -26.93
CA ASP A 17 24.71 39.74 -25.66
C ASP A 17 23.71 39.53 -24.50
N ALA A 18 22.59 40.27 -24.50
CA ALA A 18 21.53 40.10 -23.52
C ALA A 18 20.83 38.73 -23.62
N VAL A 19 20.65 38.20 -24.83
CA VAL A 19 20.09 36.85 -25.04
C VAL A 19 21.07 35.79 -24.56
N THR A 20 22.36 35.92 -24.86
CA THR A 20 23.41 34.99 -24.40
C THR A 20 23.45 34.92 -22.88
N ALA A 21 23.47 36.07 -22.18
CA ALA A 21 23.47 36.09 -20.72
C ALA A 21 22.22 35.41 -20.12
N ARG A 22 21.05 35.61 -20.73
CA ARG A 22 19.81 34.92 -20.30
C ARG A 22 19.85 33.42 -20.57
N MET A 23 20.54 32.98 -21.63
CA MET A 23 20.71 31.57 -21.94
C MET A 23 21.62 30.90 -20.91
N GLU A 24 22.75 31.52 -20.56
CA GLU A 24 23.65 31.03 -19.50
C GLU A 24 22.94 30.92 -18.14
N GLU A 25 22.10 31.91 -17.79
CA GLU A 25 21.27 31.85 -16.58
C GLU A 25 20.28 30.67 -16.64
N ALA A 26 19.63 30.47 -17.78
CA ALA A 26 18.67 29.38 -17.96
C ALA A 26 19.35 28.01 -17.87
N GLU A 27 20.54 27.84 -18.46
CA GLU A 27 21.36 26.62 -18.37
C GLU A 27 21.77 26.31 -16.92
N GLY A 28 22.17 27.33 -16.15
CA GLY A 28 22.45 27.17 -14.73
C GLY A 28 21.22 26.71 -13.93
N ARG A 29 20.05 27.30 -14.22
CA ARG A 29 18.78 26.91 -13.57
C ARG A 29 18.35 25.49 -13.94
N ILE A 30 18.53 25.07 -15.20
CA ILE A 30 18.26 23.70 -15.65
C ILE A 30 19.15 22.72 -14.87
N SER A 31 20.45 23.01 -14.77
CA SER A 31 21.41 22.17 -14.03
C SER A 31 21.02 22.03 -12.56
N GLU A 32 20.55 23.10 -11.91
CA GLU A 32 20.07 23.03 -10.53
C GLU A 32 18.80 22.16 -10.39
N ILE A 33 17.87 22.26 -11.35
CA ILE A 33 16.66 21.44 -11.38
C ILE A 33 17.00 19.96 -11.59
N GLU A 34 17.90 19.64 -12.51
CA GLU A 34 18.36 18.27 -12.75
C GLU A 34 18.96 17.64 -11.49
N ASN A 35 19.79 18.37 -10.76
CA ASN A 35 20.33 17.92 -9.47
C ASN A 35 19.21 17.63 -8.46
N LYS A 36 18.23 18.53 -8.33
CA LYS A 36 17.08 18.32 -7.42
C LYS A 36 16.21 17.12 -7.82
N ILE A 37 16.09 16.84 -9.12
CA ILE A 37 15.37 15.66 -9.61
C ILE A 37 16.11 14.39 -9.19
N MET A 38 17.44 14.32 -9.39
CA MET A 38 18.25 13.18 -8.97
C MET A 38 18.16 12.91 -7.46
N GLU A 39 18.24 13.96 -6.63
CA GLU A 39 18.08 13.85 -5.18
C GLU A 39 16.71 13.30 -4.79
N LYS A 40 15.64 13.76 -5.46
CA LYS A 40 14.28 13.28 -5.24
C LYS A 40 14.11 11.82 -5.64
N ASP A 41 14.69 11.41 -6.75
CA ASP A 41 14.62 10.03 -7.23
C ASP A 41 15.30 9.07 -6.26
N GLU A 42 16.47 9.41 -5.72
CA GLU A 42 17.14 8.59 -4.70
C GLU A 42 16.36 8.54 -3.38
N ALA A 43 15.76 9.67 -2.97
CA ALA A 43 14.87 9.70 -1.82
C ALA A 43 13.62 8.82 -2.02
N MET A 44 13.04 8.81 -3.22
CA MET A 44 11.89 7.99 -3.58
C MET A 44 12.25 6.50 -3.54
N LYS A 45 13.35 6.08 -4.20
CA LYS A 45 13.85 4.69 -4.14
C LYS A 45 14.06 4.21 -2.70
N THR A 46 14.55 5.09 -1.83
CA THR A 46 14.74 4.77 -0.40
C THR A 46 13.41 4.57 0.32
N ARG A 47 12.39 5.37 0.02
CA ARG A 47 11.04 5.21 0.58
C ARG A 47 10.38 3.93 0.09
N ASP A 48 10.52 3.60 -1.20
CA ASP A 48 9.94 2.38 -1.78
C ASP A 48 10.50 1.13 -1.10
N LYS A 49 11.82 1.09 -0.86
CA LYS A 49 12.45 -0.01 -0.09
C LYS A 49 11.87 -0.13 1.32
N LYS A 50 11.58 0.98 1.99
CA LYS A 50 10.95 0.97 3.33
C LYS A 50 9.51 0.48 3.26
N ILE A 51 8.74 0.87 2.25
CA ILE A 51 7.37 0.40 2.05
C ILE A 51 7.36 -1.13 1.89
N LEU A 52 8.23 -1.67 1.03
CA LEU A 52 8.35 -3.13 0.85
C LEU A 52 8.74 -3.86 2.14
N ASP A 53 9.63 -3.28 2.95
CA ASP A 53 9.99 -3.83 4.26
C ASP A 53 8.80 -3.80 5.22
N TYR A 54 8.05 -2.70 5.28
CA TYR A 54 6.83 -2.61 6.10
C TYR A 54 5.77 -3.61 5.65
N GLU A 55 5.52 -3.76 4.35
CA GLU A 55 4.58 -4.75 3.82
C GLU A 55 4.97 -6.19 4.18
N ARG A 56 6.26 -6.52 4.11
CA ARG A 56 6.76 -7.82 4.56
C ARG A 56 6.51 -8.01 6.06
N ARG A 57 6.89 -7.04 6.90
CA ARG A 57 6.69 -7.12 8.36
C ARG A 57 5.22 -7.24 8.75
N ILE A 58 4.33 -6.51 8.07
CA ILE A 58 2.87 -6.60 8.29
C ILE A 58 2.37 -8.02 7.96
N ARG A 59 2.85 -8.63 6.87
CA ARG A 59 2.52 -10.02 6.53
C ARG A 59 3.01 -10.98 7.62
N GLU A 60 4.27 -10.88 8.03
CA GLU A 60 4.85 -11.72 9.09
C GLU A 60 4.07 -11.59 10.41
N LEU A 61 3.69 -10.37 10.80
CA LEU A 61 2.86 -10.14 12.00
C LEU A 61 1.45 -10.71 11.84
N SER A 62 0.81 -10.50 10.69
CA SER A 62 -0.51 -11.08 10.38
C SER A 62 -0.47 -12.60 10.45
N ASP A 63 0.54 -13.24 9.87
CA ASP A 63 0.70 -14.69 9.86
C ASP A 63 0.98 -15.22 11.26
N SER A 64 1.80 -14.50 12.04
CA SER A 64 2.04 -14.81 13.44
C SER A 64 0.76 -14.75 14.28
N MET A 65 -0.06 -13.70 14.11
CA MET A 65 -1.33 -13.56 14.81
C MET A 65 -2.35 -14.63 14.41
N LYS A 66 -2.34 -15.07 13.15
CA LYS A 66 -3.28 -16.08 12.63
C LYS A 66 -2.81 -17.51 12.80
N ARG A 67 -1.59 -17.74 13.31
CA ARG A 67 -0.96 -19.07 13.39
C ARG A 67 -1.83 -20.12 14.10
N ASN A 68 -2.58 -19.72 15.12
CA ASN A 68 -3.45 -20.62 15.89
C ASN A 68 -4.93 -20.53 15.47
N ASN A 69 -5.25 -19.69 14.47
CA ASN A 69 -6.62 -19.51 14.02
C ASN A 69 -6.99 -20.61 13.03
N SER A 70 -8.14 -21.24 13.24
CA SER A 70 -8.70 -22.22 12.31
C SER A 70 -9.93 -21.65 11.62
N HIS A 71 -10.09 -21.94 10.33
CA HIS A 71 -11.28 -21.58 9.56
C HIS A 71 -12.12 -22.83 9.32
N ILE A 72 -13.37 -22.79 9.77
CA ILE A 72 -14.37 -23.83 9.50
C ILE A 72 -15.33 -23.27 8.48
N ILE A 73 -15.46 -23.97 7.35
CA ILE A 73 -16.30 -23.59 6.21
C ILE A 73 -17.52 -24.52 6.20
N GLU A 74 -18.55 -24.16 5.42
CA GLU A 74 -19.77 -24.97 5.24
C GLU A 74 -20.61 -25.16 6.51
N VAL A 75 -20.42 -24.29 7.50
CA VAL A 75 -21.26 -24.26 8.71
C VAL A 75 -22.66 -23.77 8.32
N PRO A 76 -23.76 -24.50 8.62
CA PRO A 76 -25.12 -24.08 8.26
C PRO A 76 -25.47 -22.70 8.84
N GLU A 77 -26.24 -21.88 8.12
CA GLU A 77 -26.60 -20.53 8.61
C GLU A 77 -27.57 -20.58 9.80
N GLU A 78 -28.37 -21.64 9.94
CA GLU A 78 -29.26 -21.79 11.11
C GLU A 78 -28.49 -21.80 12.44
N THR A 79 -27.20 -22.17 12.41
CA THR A 79 -26.37 -22.21 13.62
C THR A 79 -25.97 -20.83 14.14
N ARG A 80 -26.30 -19.76 13.41
CA ARG A 80 -26.00 -18.38 13.81
C ARG A 80 -26.74 -17.98 15.09
N GLU A 81 -27.96 -18.48 15.31
CA GLU A 81 -28.77 -18.15 16.49
C GLU A 81 -28.21 -18.74 17.79
N LYS A 82 -27.65 -19.95 17.73
CA LYS A 82 -27.02 -20.64 18.88
C LYS A 82 -25.62 -20.14 19.21
N GLY A 83 -25.04 -19.30 18.35
CA GLY A 83 -23.70 -18.73 18.53
C GLY A 83 -22.59 -19.63 17.99
N ALA A 84 -21.45 -19.00 17.66
CA ALA A 84 -20.34 -19.65 16.98
C ALA A 84 -19.60 -20.67 17.88
N GLU A 85 -19.51 -20.41 19.18
CA GLU A 85 -18.87 -21.30 20.14
C GLU A 85 -19.65 -22.62 20.33
N VAL A 86 -20.97 -22.53 20.49
CA VAL A 86 -21.84 -23.73 20.59
C VAL A 86 -21.76 -24.56 19.31
N SER A 87 -21.78 -23.89 18.16
CA SER A 87 -21.62 -24.55 16.86
C SER A 87 -20.28 -25.27 16.74
N LEU A 88 -19.20 -24.66 17.21
CA LEU A 88 -17.87 -25.28 17.21
C LEU A 88 -17.82 -26.54 18.09
N GLN A 89 -18.42 -26.49 19.28
CA GLN A 89 -18.46 -27.64 20.19
C GLN A 89 -19.23 -28.82 19.60
N GLU A 90 -20.38 -28.57 18.97
CA GLU A 90 -21.15 -29.62 18.28
C GLU A 90 -20.35 -30.24 17.12
N ILE A 91 -19.70 -29.42 16.29
CA ILE A 91 -18.87 -29.91 15.17
C ILE A 91 -17.73 -30.80 15.69
N ILE A 92 -17.05 -30.40 16.77
CA ILE A 92 -15.99 -31.20 17.40
C ILE A 92 -16.56 -32.51 17.95
N ALA A 93 -17.70 -32.47 18.63
CA ALA A 93 -18.30 -33.67 19.22
C ALA A 93 -18.76 -34.68 18.15
N GLU A 94 -19.32 -34.20 17.04
CA GLU A 94 -19.81 -35.02 15.94
C GLU A 94 -18.66 -35.63 15.11
N ASN A 95 -17.64 -34.84 14.78
CA ASN A 95 -16.58 -35.25 13.86
C ASN A 95 -15.32 -35.78 14.56
N PHE A 96 -15.02 -35.29 15.77
CA PHE A 96 -13.80 -35.60 16.53
C PHE A 96 -14.11 -35.96 17.99
N PRO A 97 -14.91 -37.02 18.24
CA PRO A 97 -15.43 -37.34 19.58
C PRO A 97 -14.35 -37.62 20.64
N ASN A 98 -13.16 -38.06 20.24
CA ASN A 98 -12.04 -38.28 21.15
C ASN A 98 -11.33 -36.96 21.49
N LEU A 99 -11.25 -36.04 20.54
CA LEU A 99 -10.64 -34.74 20.73
C LEU A 99 -11.43 -33.91 21.74
N GLY A 100 -12.77 -33.92 21.66
CA GLY A 100 -13.63 -33.22 22.61
C GLY A 100 -13.60 -33.77 24.05
N LYS A 101 -13.13 -35.02 24.24
CA LYS A 101 -13.06 -35.67 25.57
C LYS A 101 -11.68 -35.60 26.21
N GLU A 102 -10.63 -35.64 25.39
CA GLU A 102 -9.24 -35.79 25.86
C GLU A 102 -8.42 -34.50 25.71
N ALA A 103 -8.75 -33.65 24.76
CA ALA A 103 -8.05 -32.39 24.57
C ALA A 103 -8.72 -31.28 25.39
N ASN A 104 -7.95 -30.67 26.29
CA ASN A 104 -8.33 -29.44 27.00
C ASN A 104 -8.28 -28.24 26.04
N ILE A 105 -9.09 -28.26 24.98
CA ILE A 105 -9.12 -27.23 23.95
C ILE A 105 -9.61 -25.93 24.60
N GLN A 106 -8.70 -24.98 24.73
CA GLN A 106 -9.02 -23.63 25.16
C GLN A 106 -9.21 -22.76 23.93
N THR A 107 -10.44 -22.30 23.74
CA THR A 107 -10.76 -21.38 22.65
C THR A 107 -10.72 -19.96 23.19
N GLN A 108 -9.86 -19.11 22.60
CA GLN A 108 -9.76 -17.71 23.01
C GLN A 108 -10.94 -16.89 22.50
N GLU A 109 -11.30 -17.07 21.23
CA GLU A 109 -12.43 -16.40 20.58
C GLU A 109 -12.98 -17.32 19.48
N THR A 110 -14.30 -17.29 19.28
CA THR A 110 -14.95 -17.91 18.12
C THR A 110 -15.91 -16.92 17.52
N GLN A 111 -15.78 -16.69 16.22
CA GLN A 111 -16.63 -15.75 15.49
C GLN A 111 -17.00 -16.30 14.12
N ARG A 112 -18.22 -16.00 13.69
CA ARG A 112 -18.68 -16.29 12.33
C ARG A 112 -18.32 -15.13 11.41
N ILE A 113 -17.73 -15.44 10.25
CA ILE A 113 -17.31 -14.47 9.25
C ILE A 113 -18.08 -14.76 7.94
N PRO A 114 -18.67 -13.75 7.27
CA PRO A 114 -18.72 -12.34 7.67
C PRO A 114 -19.70 -12.10 8.83
N PHE A 115 -19.34 -11.14 9.70
CA PHE A 115 -20.10 -10.78 10.89
C PHE A 115 -21.54 -10.31 10.57
N ILE A 116 -21.73 -9.69 9.39
CA ILE A 116 -23.04 -9.22 8.92
C ILE A 116 -23.62 -10.24 7.94
N PHE A 117 -24.82 -10.72 8.24
CA PHE A 117 -25.60 -11.55 7.31
C PHE A 117 -26.37 -10.67 6.34
N ASN A 118 -26.21 -10.89 5.04
CA ASN A 118 -27.12 -10.33 4.06
C ASN A 118 -28.10 -11.42 3.63
N LYS A 119 -29.35 -11.34 4.09
CA LYS A 119 -30.44 -12.28 3.73
C LYS A 119 -30.73 -12.32 2.22
N ASN A 120 -30.40 -11.24 1.51
CA ASN A 120 -30.60 -11.11 0.06
C ASN A 120 -29.36 -11.55 -0.75
N ARG A 121 -28.28 -11.94 -0.07
CA ARG A 121 -27.14 -12.54 -0.72
C ARG A 121 -27.55 -13.99 -0.99
N SER A 122 -27.76 -14.32 -2.26
CA SER A 122 -27.73 -15.72 -2.70
C SER A 122 -26.50 -16.37 -2.08
N SER A 123 -26.61 -17.58 -1.55
CA SER A 123 -25.44 -18.38 -1.17
C SER A 123 -24.39 -18.27 -2.29
N PRO A 124 -23.08 -18.31 -1.97
CA PRO A 124 -22.10 -18.56 -3.02
C PRO A 124 -22.55 -19.69 -3.95
#